data_AF-A0A0F3PFS4-F1
#
_entry.id   AF-A0A0F3PFS4-F1
#
_cell.length_a   1.000
_cell.length_b   1.000
_cell.length_c   1.000
_cell.angle_alpha   90.00
_cell.angle_beta   90.00
_cell.angle_gamma   90.00
#
_symmetry.space_group_name_H-M   'P 1'
#
loop_
_entity.id
_entity.type
_entity.pdbx_description
1 polymer ?
#
loop_
_entity_poly.entity_id
_entity_poly.type
_entity_poly.pdbx_seq_one_letter_code
_entity_poly.pdbx_strand_id
1 'polypeptide(L)'
;MKNILLGFRRWLGVNPGRLIKIPLIFIKIAAKLGDFLKIGPINSTAYNMLLQPNIADKKDFIDFTSIIPRNLQQGFATEPLTVQSIWHARLYFLKPIIKIVLGLFIWKLLYRYYSWNSTNYQK
;
A
#
# COMPACT_ATOMS: atom_id res chain seq x y z
N MET A 1 -15.20 6.96 6.20
CA MET A 1 -14.18 6.07 5.59
C MET A 1 -14.71 4.76 5.03
N LYS A 2 -15.56 3.97 5.73
CA LYS A 2 -16.08 2.68 5.23
C LYS A 2 -16.66 2.73 3.80
N ASN A 3 -17.51 3.73 3.52
CA ASN A 3 -18.17 3.86 2.22
C ASN A 3 -17.17 4.18 1.09
N ILE A 4 -16.11 4.93 1.39
CA ILE A 4 -15.04 5.25 0.44
C ILE A 4 -14.29 3.97 0.05
N LEU A 5 -13.91 3.15 1.04
CA LEU A 5 -13.22 1.88 0.80
C LEU A 5 -14.07 0.88 -0.01
N LEU A 6 -15.34 0.74 0.33
CA LEU A 6 -16.26 -0.14 -0.40
C LEU A 6 -16.52 0.37 -1.83
N GLY A 7 -16.63 1.68 -2.02
CA GLY A 7 -16.74 2.31 -3.33
C GLY A 7 -15.51 2.03 -4.20
N PHE A 8 -14.31 2.21 -3.66
CA PHE A 8 -13.06 1.92 -4.35
C PHE A 8 -12.95 0.44 -4.76
N ARG A 9 -13.33 -0.50 -3.87
CA ARG A 9 -13.31 -1.94 -4.20
C ARG A 9 -14.26 -2.30 -5.32
N ARG A 10 -15.48 -1.72 -5.32
CA ARG A 10 -16.45 -1.90 -6.39
C ARG A 10 -15.93 -1.34 -7.71
N TRP A 11 -15.34 -0.14 -7.69
CA TRP A 11 -14.72 0.47 -8.87
C TRP A 11 -13.56 -0.36 -9.43
N LEU A 12 -12.75 -0.97 -8.55
CA LEU A 12 -11.69 -1.91 -8.94
C LEU A 12 -12.20 -3.27 -9.48
N GLY A 13 -13.51 -3.52 -9.48
CA GLY A 13 -14.08 -4.80 -9.89
C GLY A 13 -13.73 -5.97 -8.97
N VAL A 14 -13.29 -5.71 -7.73
CA VAL A 14 -12.92 -6.75 -6.76
C VAL A 14 -14.03 -7.00 -5.75
N ASN A 15 -14.18 -8.25 -5.31
CA ASN A 15 -15.20 -8.65 -4.32
C ASN A 15 -15.11 -7.76 -3.06
N PRO A 16 -16.23 -7.27 -2.49
CA PRO A 16 -16.23 -6.59 -1.19
C PRO A 16 -15.41 -7.36 -0.15
N GLY A 17 -14.31 -6.75 0.29
CA GLY A 17 -13.43 -7.32 1.30
C GLY A 17 -14.06 -7.19 2.68
N ARG A 18 -13.67 -8.07 3.59
CA ARG A 18 -14.06 -7.93 5.01
C ARG A 18 -13.35 -6.73 5.61
N LEU A 19 -14.12 -5.89 6.30
CA LEU A 19 -13.58 -4.77 7.07
C LEU A 19 -13.35 -5.22 8.49
N ILE A 20 -12.09 -5.21 8.92
CA ILE A 20 -11.68 -5.61 10.26
C ILE A 20 -11.34 -4.34 11.05
N LYS A 21 -11.84 -4.24 12.28
CA LYS A 21 -11.46 -3.16 13.19
C LYS A 21 -10.13 -3.53 13.84
N ILE A 22 -9.12 -2.68 13.65
CA ILE A 22 -7.78 -2.86 14.22
C ILE A 22 -7.56 -1.79 15.28
N PRO A 23 -7.12 -2.14 16.50
CA PRO A 23 -6.74 -1.16 17.50
C PRO A 23 -5.66 -0.18 17.00
N LEU A 24 -5.81 1.11 17.31
CA LEU A 24 -4.92 2.18 16.81
C LEU A 24 -3.45 1.95 17.18
N ILE A 25 -3.18 1.28 18.30
CA ILE A 25 -1.81 0.97 18.73
C ILE A 25 -1.04 0.15 17.68
N PHE A 26 -1.69 -0.85 17.07
CA PHE A 26 -1.06 -1.66 16.04
C PHE A 26 -0.78 -0.87 14.77
N ILE A 27 -1.71 0.02 14.39
CA ILE A 27 -1.54 0.90 13.23
C ILE A 27 -0.38 1.87 13.46
N LYS A 28 -0.27 2.43 14.67
CA LYS A 28 0.84 3.33 15.06
C LYS A 28 2.20 2.63 15.00
N ILE A 29 2.28 1.39 15.48
CA ILE A 29 3.51 0.58 15.40
C ILE A 29 3.86 0.30 13.93
N ALA A 30 2.88 -0.10 13.12
CA ALA A 30 3.08 -0.33 11.69
C ALA A 30 3.56 0.93 10.95
N ALA A 31 2.99 2.10 11.28
CA ALA A 31 3.38 3.38 10.72
C ALA A 31 4.84 3.75 11.04
N LYS A 32 5.27 3.59 12.30
CA LYS A 32 6.68 3.80 12.70
C LYS A 32 7.63 2.83 12.01
N LEU A 33 7.23 1.57 11.89
CA LEU A 33 8.04 0.57 11.19
C LEU A 33 8.16 0.91 9.71
N GLY A 34 7.09 1.43 9.09
CA GLY A 34 7.10 1.89 7.71
C GLY A 34 8.00 3.11 7.48
N ASP A 35 8.08 4.04 8.44
CA ASP A 35 9.05 5.15 8.41
C ASP A 35 10.50 4.61 8.42
N PHE A 36 10.78 3.67 9.33
CA PHE A 36 12.11 3.09 9.49
C PHE A 36 12.55 2.28 8.27
N LEU A 37 11.67 1.41 7.77
CA LEU A 37 11.97 0.55 6.63
C LEU A 37 11.76 1.25 5.26
N LYS A 38 11.27 2.50 5.27
CA LYS A 38 10.85 3.25 4.07
C LYS A 38 9.87 2.46 3.20
N ILE A 39 8.94 1.74 3.84
CA ILE A 39 7.99 0.85 3.17
C ILE A 39 6.71 1.61 2.82
N GLY A 40 6.64 2.07 1.57
CA GLY A 40 5.38 2.41 0.91
C GLY A 40 4.47 3.39 1.68
N PRO A 41 3.13 3.25 1.54
CA PRO A 41 2.16 4.26 2.01
C PRO A 41 1.86 4.19 3.52
N ILE A 42 2.43 3.24 4.24
CA ILE A 42 2.19 3.06 5.68
C ILE A 42 3.28 3.84 6.41
N ASN A 43 2.98 5.05 6.87
CA ASN A 43 3.93 5.93 7.53
C ASN A 43 3.24 6.80 8.58
N SER A 44 4.02 7.45 9.45
CA SER A 44 3.46 8.28 10.53
C SER A 44 2.65 9.47 9.99
N THR A 45 3.02 10.01 8.83
CA THR A 45 2.29 11.11 8.18
C THR A 45 0.88 10.67 7.79
N ALA A 46 0.74 9.56 7.07
CA ALA A 46 -0.55 9.01 6.66
C ALA A 46 -1.41 8.65 7.88
N TYR A 47 -0.80 8.09 8.93
CA TYR A 47 -1.48 7.82 10.20
C TYR A 47 -2.10 9.10 10.80
N ASN A 48 -1.31 10.18 10.91
CA ASN A 48 -1.79 11.44 11.47
C ASN A 48 -2.90 12.08 10.60
N MET A 49 -2.77 12.04 9.27
CA MET A 49 -3.78 12.55 8.35
C MET A 49 -5.11 11.80 8.43
N LEU A 50 -5.07 10.49 8.73
CA LEU A 50 -6.28 9.68 8.89
C LEU A 50 -6.99 9.90 10.24
N LEU A 51 -6.26 10.34 11.27
CA LEU A 51 -6.86 10.70 12.56
C LEU A 51 -7.57 12.05 12.53
N GLN A 52 -7.16 12.93 11.62
CA GLN A 52 -7.75 14.26 11.49
C GLN A 52 -9.05 14.20 10.66
N PRO A 53 -10.07 14.98 11.05
CA PRO A 53 -11.28 15.11 10.24
C PRO A 53 -10.93 15.86 8.94
N ASN A 54 -11.06 15.17 7.80
CA ASN A 54 -10.89 15.75 6.47
C ASN A 54 -12.25 16.16 5.89
N ILE A 55 -12.91 17.13 6.54
CA ILE A 55 -14.21 17.68 6.11
C ILE A 55 -14.02 19.19 5.96
N ALA A 56 -14.43 19.72 4.81
CA ALA A 56 -14.41 21.15 4.51
C ALA A 56 -15.74 21.54 3.84
N ASP A 57 -16.16 22.79 4.03
CA ASP A 57 -17.30 23.33 3.29
C ASP A 57 -16.91 23.50 1.81
N LYS A 58 -17.81 23.10 0.93
CA LYS A 58 -17.64 23.24 -0.52
C LYS A 58 -17.88 24.67 -0.97
N LYS A 59 -18.68 25.45 -0.22
CA LYS A 59 -19.10 26.80 -0.59
C LYS A 59 -17.88 27.71 -0.80
N ASP A 60 -17.01 27.81 0.19
CA ASP A 60 -15.82 28.66 0.12
C ASP A 60 -14.89 28.27 -1.04
N PHE A 61 -14.74 26.96 -1.30
CA PHE A 61 -13.96 26.46 -2.43
C PHE A 61 -14.58 26.85 -3.78
N ILE A 62 -15.89 26.69 -3.93
CA ILE A 62 -16.62 27.05 -5.16
C ILE A 62 -16.58 28.57 -5.36
N ASP A 63 -16.80 29.34 -4.30
CA ASP A 63 -16.81 30.81 -4.37
C ASP A 63 -15.43 31.34 -4.79
N PHE A 64 -14.34 30.72 -4.31
CA PHE A 64 -12.98 31.11 -4.67
C PHE A 64 -12.52 30.62 -6.05
N THR A 65 -12.85 29.38 -6.43
CA THR A 65 -12.31 28.75 -7.65
C THR A 65 -13.28 28.74 -8.84
N SER A 66 -14.57 28.97 -8.59
CA SER A 66 -15.68 28.71 -9.52
C SER A 66 -15.74 27.26 -10.05
N ILE A 67 -15.06 26.32 -9.40
CA ILE A 67 -15.06 24.90 -9.77
C ILE A 67 -16.07 24.16 -8.89
N ILE A 68 -16.99 23.44 -9.52
CA ILE A 68 -17.93 22.56 -8.82
C ILE A 68 -17.25 21.19 -8.59
N PRO A 69 -16.92 20.80 -7.34
CA PRO A 69 -16.26 19.54 -7.09
C PRO A 69 -17.20 18.36 -7.36
N ARG A 70 -16.69 17.36 -8.09
CA ARG A 70 -17.41 16.11 -8.32
C ARG A 70 -17.45 15.28 -7.05
N ASN A 71 -18.54 14.56 -6.84
CA ASN A 71 -18.59 13.56 -5.79
C ASN A 71 -17.78 12.31 -6.19
N LEU A 72 -17.49 11.46 -5.21
CA LEU A 72 -16.65 10.27 -5.41
C LEU A 72 -17.23 9.31 -6.45
N GLN A 73 -18.55 9.14 -6.48
CA GLN A 73 -19.26 8.27 -7.41
C GLN A 73 -19.15 8.78 -8.85
N GLN A 74 -19.28 10.09 -9.04
CA GLN A 74 -19.05 10.75 -10.33
C GLN A 74 -17.60 10.55 -10.79
N GLY A 75 -16.64 10.69 -9.88
CA GLY A 75 -15.22 10.41 -10.17
C GLY A 75 -15.00 8.98 -10.67
N PHE A 76 -15.54 7.99 -9.96
CA PHE A 76 -15.47 6.58 -10.35
C PHE A 76 -16.14 6.28 -11.70
N ALA A 77 -17.20 7.01 -12.07
CA ALA A 77 -17.87 6.83 -13.35
C ALA A 77 -17.09 7.46 -14.51
N THR A 78 -16.37 8.56 -14.26
CA THR A 78 -15.63 9.29 -15.31
C THR A 78 -14.22 8.75 -15.56
N GLU A 79 -13.60 8.11 -14.58
CA GLU A 79 -12.25 7.54 -14.71
C GLU A 79 -12.34 6.00 -14.86
N PRO A 80 -12.25 5.47 -16.09
CA PRO A 80 -12.34 4.03 -16.31
C PRO A 80 -11.10 3.31 -15.76
N LEU A 81 -11.30 2.08 -15.28
CA LEU A 81 -10.21 1.25 -14.77
C LEU A 81 -9.27 0.85 -15.90
N THR A 82 -8.00 1.23 -15.82
CA THR A 82 -7.01 0.84 -16.82
C THR A 82 -6.44 -0.55 -16.55
N VAL A 83 -6.10 -1.29 -17.62
CA VAL A 83 -5.44 -2.60 -17.53
C VAL A 83 -4.13 -2.50 -16.72
N GLN A 84 -3.40 -1.40 -16.86
CA GLN A 84 -2.17 -1.11 -16.11
C GLN A 84 -2.42 -1.04 -14.61
N SER A 85 -3.51 -0.39 -14.18
CA SER A 85 -3.89 -0.28 -12.76
C SER A 85 -4.20 -1.65 -12.15
N ILE A 86 -4.87 -2.53 -12.89
CA ILE A 86 -5.19 -3.89 -12.47
C ILE A 86 -3.91 -4.70 -12.29
N TRP A 87 -3.02 -4.68 -13.27
CA TRP A 87 -1.74 -5.40 -13.18
C TRP A 87 -0.87 -4.86 -12.06
N HIS A 88 -0.81 -3.54 -11.90
CA HIS A 88 -0.07 -2.92 -10.80
C HIS A 88 -0.64 -3.37 -9.45
N ALA A 89 -1.97 -3.42 -9.27
CA ALA A 89 -2.60 -3.91 -8.05
C ALA A 89 -2.30 -5.39 -7.78
N ARG A 90 -2.34 -6.25 -8.81
CA ARG A 90 -2.04 -7.70 -8.67
C ARG A 90 -0.57 -7.97 -8.37
N LEU A 91 0.34 -7.23 -9.00
CA LEU A 91 1.78 -7.42 -8.89
C LEU A 91 2.41 -6.66 -7.71
N TYR A 92 1.65 -5.81 -7.02
CA TYR A 92 2.14 -4.98 -5.93
C TYR A 92 2.90 -5.80 -4.86
N PHE A 93 2.29 -6.90 -4.42
CA PHE A 93 2.88 -7.81 -3.41
C PHE A 93 3.90 -8.79 -4.00
N LEU A 94 3.93 -8.97 -5.32
CA LEU A 94 4.89 -9.87 -5.95
C LEU A 94 6.32 -9.31 -5.86
N LYS A 95 6.49 -7.98 -5.94
CA LYS A 95 7.79 -7.31 -5.84
C LYS A 95 8.58 -7.67 -4.56
N PRO A 96 8.04 -7.51 -3.34
CA PRO A 96 8.76 -7.90 -2.13
C PRO A 96 8.97 -9.41 -2.04
N ILE A 97 8.02 -10.24 -2.50
CA ILE A 97 8.17 -11.71 -2.53
C ILE A 97 9.38 -12.11 -3.36
N ILE A 98 9.53 -11.56 -4.57
CA ILE A 98 10.67 -11.84 -5.45
C ILE A 98 11.99 -11.47 -4.76
N LYS A 99 12.07 -10.31 -4.10
CA LYS A 99 13.27 -9.89 -3.36
C LYS A 99 13.64 -10.88 -2.24
N ILE A 100 12.65 -11.36 -1.49
CA ILE A 100 12.86 -12.34 -0.42
C ILE A 100 13.34 -13.68 -0.99
N VAL A 101 12.68 -14.17 -2.05
CA VAL A 101 13.05 -15.45 -2.70
C VAL A 101 14.47 -15.38 -3.27
N LEU A 102 14.82 -14.31 -3.96
CA LEU A 102 16.18 -14.10 -4.49
C LEU A 102 17.22 -14.01 -3.36
N GLY A 103 16.93 -13.27 -2.29
CA GLY A 103 17.82 -13.17 -1.13
C GLY A 103 18.08 -14.53 -0.48
N LEU A 104 17.05 -15.36 -0.30
CA LEU A 104 17.18 -16.71 0.24
C LEU A 104 17.97 -17.65 -0.69
N PHE A 105 17.76 -17.54 -1.99
CA PHE A 105 18.51 -18.30 -2.99
C PHE A 105 20.01 -17.94 -2.97
N ILE A 106 20.32 -16.65 -2.96
CA ILE A 106 21.71 -16.15 -2.88
C ILE A 106 22.35 -16.58 -1.55
N TRP A 107 21.63 -16.48 -0.43
CA TRP A 107 22.10 -16.94 0.88
C TRP A 107 22.48 -18.44 0.86
N LYS A 108 21.62 -19.29 0.30
CA LYS A 108 21.89 -20.74 0.14
C LYS A 108 23.13 -21.01 -0.70
N LEU A 109 23.31 -20.27 -1.81
CA LEU A 109 24.49 -20.38 -2.66
C LEU A 109 25.78 -19.95 -1.94
N LEU A 110 25.76 -18.81 -1.25
CA LEU A 110 26.90 -18.31 -0.48
C LEU A 110 27.27 -19.27 0.65
N TYR A 111 26.28 -19.79 1.37
CA TYR A 111 26.50 -20.79 2.41
C TYR A 111 27.17 -22.05 1.85
N ARG A 112 26.70 -22.53 0.69
CA ARG A 112 27.28 -23.71 0.01
C ARG A 112 28.72 -23.44 -0.45
N TYR A 113 28.99 -22.27 -1.02
CA TYR A 113 30.31 -21.86 -1.45
C TYR A 113 31.30 -21.80 -0.28
N TYR A 114 30.90 -21.14 0.83
CA TYR A 114 31.73 -21.02 2.02
C TYR A 114 32.01 -22.38 2.68
N SER A 115 31.00 -23.23 2.80
CA SER A 115 31.15 -24.59 3.32
C SER A 115 32.09 -25.47 2.48
N TRP A 116 32.02 -25.38 1.15
CA TRP A 116 32.92 -26.10 0.25
C TRP A 116 34.37 -25.63 0.40
N ASN A 117 34.59 -24.31 0.45
CA ASN A 117 35.94 -23.74 0.57
C ASN A 117 36.58 -24.07 1.93
N SER A 118 35.83 -23.96 3.02
CA SER A 118 36.30 -24.32 4.37
C SER A 118 36.73 -25.78 4.49
N THR A 119 36.16 -26.68 3.69
CA THR A 119 36.53 -28.11 3.70
C THR A 119 37.82 -28.39 2.94
N ASN A 120 38.14 -27.58 1.92
CA ASN A 120 39.30 -27.79 1.05
C ASN A 120 40.59 -27.13 1.57
N TYR A 121 40.52 -26.07 2.38
CA TYR A 121 41.71 -25.45 3.00
C TYR A 121 42.23 -26.16 4.26
N GLN A 122 41.51 -27.20 4.73
CA GLN A 122 41.90 -28.02 5.89
C GLN A 122 42.58 -29.34 5.48
N LYS A 123 42.85 -29.55 4.18
CA LYS A 123 43.63 -30.65 3.62
C LYS A 123 44.90 -30.10 2.99
#